data_AF-A0A5C8VHS5-F1
#
_entry.id   AF-A0A5C8VHS5-F1
#
_cell.length_a   1.000
_cell.length_b   1.000
_cell.length_c   1.000
_cell.angle_alpha   90.00
_cell.angle_beta   90.00
_cell.angle_gamma   90.00
#
_symmetry.space_group_name_H-M   'P 1'
#
loop_
_entity.id
_entity.type
_entity.pdbx_description
1 polymer ?
#
loop_
_entity_poly.entity_id
_entity_poly.type
_entity_poly.pdbx_seq_one_letter_code
_entity_poly.pdbx_strand_id
1 'polypeptide(L)' 'MKDEIAPNHQVVVERLIQALRGFAHGLGLDENVVRHIVNRVITDMPLTPDEDRMAKARDWMLIASA' A
#
# COMPACT_ATOMS: atom_id res chain seq x y z
N MET A 1 -22.25 -17.70 -10.05
CA MET A 1 -20.97 -17.70 -9.30
C MET A 1 -20.24 -16.44 -9.68
N LYS A 2 -20.07 -15.50 -8.74
CA LYS A 2 -19.18 -14.37 -8.92
C LYS A 2 -17.78 -14.90 -8.65
N ASP A 3 -17.08 -15.31 -9.70
CA ASP A 3 -15.64 -15.44 -9.62
C ASP A 3 -15.10 -14.01 -9.49
N GLU A 4 -15.20 -13.46 -8.27
CA GLU A 4 -14.43 -12.33 -7.81
C GLU A 4 -12.98 -12.79 -7.87
N ILE A 5 -12.36 -12.58 -9.02
CA ILE A 5 -10.92 -12.74 -9.21
C ILE A 5 -10.31 -11.78 -8.19
N ALA A 6 -9.94 -12.31 -7.02
CA ALA A 6 -9.13 -11.58 -6.06
C ALA A 6 -7.96 -11.04 -6.87
N PRO A 7 -7.83 -9.71 -7.04
CA PRO A 7 -6.78 -9.16 -7.87
C PRO A 7 -5.47 -9.71 -7.35
N ASN A 8 -4.65 -10.27 -8.25
CA ASN A 8 -3.37 -10.89 -7.89
C ASN A 8 -2.66 -9.98 -6.88
N HIS A 9 -2.33 -10.50 -5.70
CA HIS A 9 -1.78 -9.73 -4.59
C HIS A 9 -0.64 -8.81 -5.05
N GLN A 10 0.22 -9.30 -5.95
CA GLN A 10 1.31 -8.52 -6.54
C GLN A 10 0.82 -7.33 -7.38
N VAL A 11 -0.28 -7.48 -8.13
CA VAL A 11 -0.88 -6.37 -8.90
C VAL A 11 -1.42 -5.27 -7.98
N VAL A 12 -2.01 -5.66 -6.85
CA VAL A 12 -2.49 -4.69 -5.84
C VAL A 12 -1.31 -3.98 -5.18
N VAL A 13 -0.25 -4.72 -4.81
CA VAL A 13 0.98 -4.16 -4.25
C VAL A 13 1.59 -3.12 -5.19
N GLU A 14 1.84 -3.48 -6.45
CA GLU A 14 2.47 -2.58 -7.43
C GLU A 14 1.61 -1.34 -7.70
N ARG A 15 0.28 -1.51 -7.80
CA ARG A 15 -0.66 -0.38 -7.95
C ARG A 15 -0.57 0.59 -6.78
N LEU A 16 -0.59 0.08 -5.55
CA LEU A 16 -0.53 0.90 -4.34
C LEU A 16 0.85 1.57 -4.19
N ILE A 17 1.95 0.88 -4.47
CA ILE A 17 3.30 1.47 -4.48
C ILE A 17 3.36 2.62 -5.48
N GLN A 18 2.88 2.42 -6.72
CA GLN A 18 2.90 3.46 -7.73
C GLN A 18 2.05 4.68 -7.32
N ALA A 19 0.90 4.46 -6.69
CA ALA A 19 0.05 5.54 -6.18
C ALA A 19 0.69 6.32 -5.01
N LEU A 20 1.49 5.63 -4.18
CA LEU A 20 2.12 6.21 -2.99
C LEU A 20 3.52 6.78 -3.26
N ARG A 21 4.13 6.48 -4.41
CA ARG A 21 5.51 6.87 -4.76
C ARG A 21 5.78 8.36 -4.60
N GLY A 22 4.86 9.21 -5.07
CA GLY A 22 5.01 10.67 -4.95
C GLY A 22 4.98 11.16 -3.51
N PHE A 23 4.12 10.56 -2.68
CA PHE A 23 4.04 10.88 -1.25
C PHE A 23 5.29 10.41 -0.50
N ALA A 24 5.71 9.18 -0.73
CA ALA A 24 6.91 8.61 -0.14
C ALA A 24 8.18 9.38 -0.52
N HIS A 25 8.28 9.83 -1.78
CA HIS A 25 9.40 10.65 -2.23
C HIS A 25 9.45 12.00 -1.49
N GLY A 26 8.29 12.63 -1.24
CA GLY A 26 8.21 13.86 -0.45
C GLY A 26 8.63 13.68 1.02
N LEU A 27 8.54 12.46 1.54
CA LEU A 27 8.98 12.09 2.89
C LEU A 27 10.43 11.56 2.94
N GLY A 28 11.11 11.42 1.79
CA GLY A 28 12.45 10.85 1.73
C GLY A 28 12.52 9.34 2.00
N LEU A 29 11.39 8.62 1.87
CA LEU A 29 11.34 7.18 2.14
C LEU A 29 11.86 6.36 0.96
N ASP A 30 12.63 5.31 1.27
CA ASP A 30 13.13 4.35 0.29
C ASP A 30 12.02 3.42 -0.22
N GLU A 31 12.17 2.93 -1.45
CA GLU A 31 11.21 2.03 -2.07
C GLU A 31 11.00 0.73 -1.28
N ASN A 32 12.03 0.21 -0.61
CA ASN A 32 11.89 -1.00 0.21
C ASN A 32 10.99 -0.75 1.42
N VAL A 33 11.08 0.44 2.03
CA VAL A 33 10.21 0.84 3.16
C VAL A 33 8.77 0.96 2.68
N VAL A 34 8.56 1.61 1.54
CA VAL A 34 7.24 1.75 0.90
C VAL A 34 6.63 0.39 0.61
N ARG A 35 7.40 -0.51 -0.01
CA ARG A 35 6.99 -1.87 -0.34
C ARG A 35 6.64 -2.67 0.92
N HIS A 36 7.43 -2.55 1.98
CA HIS A 36 7.16 -3.21 3.25
C HIS A 36 5.83 -2.75 3.86
N ILE A 37 5.59 -1.43 3.91
CA ILE A 37 4.35 -0.85 4.43
C ILE A 37 3.14 -1.32 3.62
N VAL A 38 3.21 -1.26 2.29
CA VAL A 38 2.10 -1.69 1.41
C VAL A 38 1.77 -3.18 1.59
N ASN A 39 2.79 -4.05 1.61
CA ASN A 39 2.56 -5.48 1.84
C ASN A 39 1.91 -5.74 3.20
N ARG A 40 2.34 -5.02 4.23
CA ARG A 40 1.76 -5.13 5.57
C ARG A 40 0.31 -4.69 5.59
N VAL A 41 -0.02 -3.56 4.98
CA VAL A 41 -1.41 -3.07 4.90
C VAL A 41 -2.32 -4.06 4.16
N ILE A 42 -1.87 -4.65 3.04
CA ILE A 42 -2.68 -5.64 2.32
C ILE A 42 -2.87 -6.91 3.16
N THR A 43 -1.83 -7.34 3.87
CA THR A 43 -1.87 -8.52 4.75
C THR A 43 -2.81 -8.30 5.94
N ASP A 44 -2.75 -7.13 6.56
CA ASP A 44 -3.55 -6.77 7.73
C ASP A 44 -5.01 -6.42 7.34
N MET A 45 -5.24 -5.98 6.10
CA MET A 45 -6.53 -5.50 5.59
C MET A 45 -6.93 -6.18 4.26
N PRO A 46 -7.07 -7.52 4.21
CA PRO A 46 -7.23 -8.27 2.96
C PRO A 46 -8.59 -8.08 2.27
N LEU A 47 -9.62 -7.65 3.02
CA LEU A 47 -10.99 -7.44 2.50
C LEU A 47 -11.35 -5.95 2.34
N THR A 48 -10.44 -5.05 2.72
CA THR A 48 -10.68 -3.62 2.70
C THR A 48 -10.43 -3.04 1.30
N PRO A 49 -11.24 -2.08 0.82
CA PRO A 49 -10.96 -1.40 -0.44
C PRO A 49 -9.62 -0.68 -0.43
N ASP A 50 -9.06 -0.49 -1.62
CA ASP A 50 -7.75 0.13 -1.80
C ASP A 50 -7.66 1.57 -1.27
N GLU A 51 -8.77 2.32 -1.24
CA GLU A 51 -8.81 3.68 -0.70
C GLU A 51 -8.44 3.71 0.79
N ASP A 52 -9.06 2.85 1.59
CA ASP A 52 -8.76 2.72 3.02
C ASP A 52 -7.34 2.16 3.24
N ARG A 53 -6.91 1.22 2.38
CA ARG A 53 -5.52 0.73 2.41
C ARG A 53 -4.52 1.86 2.13
N MET A 54 -4.82 2.73 1.16
CA MET A 54 -3.98 3.89 0.86
C MET A 54 -3.93 4.87 2.03
N ALA A 55 -5.06 5.15 2.67
CA ALA A 55 -5.11 6.01 3.84
C ALA A 55 -4.23 5.42 4.96
N LYS A 56 -4.38 4.13 5.26
CA LYS A 56 -3.57 3.43 6.26
C LYS A 56 -2.08 3.43 5.90
N ALA A 57 -1.74 3.16 4.64
CA ALA A 57 -0.35 3.16 4.19
C ALA A 57 0.30 4.56 4.34
N ARG A 58 -0.44 5.64 4.06
CA ARG A 58 0.02 7.01 4.26
C ARG A 58 0.30 7.32 5.73
N ASP A 59 -0.58 6.92 6.64
CA ASP A 59 -0.36 7.09 8.09
C ASP A 59 0.94 6.40 8.53
N TRP A 60 1.18 5.19 8.02
CA TRP A 60 2.38 4.42 8.34
C TRP A 60 3.64 5.04 7.75
N MET A 61 3.56 5.60 6.55
CA MET A 61 4.66 6.34 5.94
C MET A 61 5.00 7.60 6.74
N LEU A 62 4.00 8.33 7.23
CA LEU A 62 4.22 9.48 8.11
C LEU A 62 4.97 9.07 9.38
N ILE A 63 4.55 7.97 10.02
CA ILE A 63 5.23 7.42 11.20
C ILE A 63 6.66 6.98 10.88
N ALA A 64 6.90 6.38 9.72
CA ALA A 64 8.22 5.92 9.30
C ALA A 64 9.18 7.07 8.91
N SER A 65 8.63 8.24 8.59
CA SER A 65 9.40 9.45 8.22
C SER A 65 9.68 10.41 9.38
N ALA A 66 9.01 10.20 10.52
CA ALA A 66 9.16 11.00 11.73
C ALA A 66 10.38 10.57 12.55
#